data_AF-A0A7V8JSW5-F1
#
_entry.id   AF-A0A7V8JSW5-F1
#
_cell.length_a   1.000
_cell.length_b   1.000
_cell.length_c   1.000
_cell.angle_alpha   90.00
_cell.angle_beta   90.00
_cell.angle_gamma   90.00
#
_symmetry.space_group_name_H-M   'P 1'
#
loop_
_entity.id
_entity.type
_entity.pdbx_description
1 polymer ?
#
loop_
_entity_poly.entity_id
_entity_poly.type
_entity_poly.pdbx_seq_one_letter_code
_entity_poly.pdbx_strand_id
1 'polypeptide(L)'
;MNNKKDLATAMNTTSHRHSLTQLFTRHLIHASMPGLMPSAPASRRPESPGKLPAALVERLLQQEDQRGMRGHGLPIATFSAPQPAPHRAATYSYPIHIERADIDALPSAGGVYVFMGANDMPLYVGRSVNLRSRVLAHLHNHEEELLVRQTRRIEFRRTAGELGAALMEHSLVQDLQPAHNKKSRQKRCLFTLRLNLVGQPKVAQVAERDFSRAENLFGIFASERAAQEALQKLVERHALCSIATGLEESSGEGVACFGRQIRRCRGACTGEESHELHQERLMQALEDLRILPWPYEGPMGIIEQGEGWQQVHVIDHWRYLGTLDQEHQQLLPRPAASLKGFDLASYKLVIKPFLLGQLDLRPLPGLTLPSKV
;
A
#
# COMPACT_ATOMS: atom_id res chain seq x y z
N MET A 1 -19.56 61.88 15.54
CA MET A 1 -18.11 61.67 15.61
C MET A 1 -17.85 60.37 16.36
N ASN A 2 -17.16 59.43 15.71
CA ASN A 2 -16.31 58.34 16.23
C ASN A 2 -16.72 57.68 17.57
N ASN A 3 -16.85 56.35 17.65
CA ASN A 3 -15.70 55.49 17.37
C ASN A 3 -16.06 54.03 17.08
N LYS A 4 -15.41 53.52 16.03
CA LYS A 4 -15.40 52.16 15.47
C LYS A 4 -14.74 51.10 16.38
N LYS A 5 -14.89 51.17 17.72
CA LYS A 5 -14.17 50.26 18.64
C LYS A 5 -14.98 49.11 19.26
N ASP A 6 -16.31 49.14 19.18
CA ASP A 6 -17.13 48.12 19.86
C ASP A 6 -17.66 47.00 18.94
N LEU A 7 -17.33 47.02 17.65
CA LEU A 7 -17.68 45.95 16.70
C LEU A 7 -16.51 45.00 16.37
N ALA A 8 -15.33 45.21 16.97
CA ALA A 8 -14.12 44.41 16.70
C ALA A 8 -13.87 43.28 17.72
N THR A 9 -14.71 43.14 18.74
CA THR A 9 -14.52 42.14 19.82
C THR A 9 -15.49 40.94 19.72
N ALA A 10 -16.23 40.82 18.61
CA ALA A 10 -17.14 39.69 18.35
C ALA A 10 -16.65 38.73 17.24
N MET A 11 -15.34 38.71 16.93
CA MET A 11 -14.75 37.80 15.93
C MET A 11 -13.70 36.82 16.49
N ASN A 12 -13.71 36.59 17.80
CA ASN A 12 -13.00 35.46 18.42
C ASN A 12 -14.01 34.40 18.87
N THR A 13 -14.58 33.70 17.89
CA THR A 13 -15.30 32.43 18.10
C THR A 13 -14.79 31.43 17.08
N THR A 14 -13.79 30.66 17.51
CA THR A 14 -13.71 29.21 17.39
C THR A 14 -14.60 28.61 16.28
N SER A 15 -14.10 28.58 15.05
CA SER A 15 -14.65 27.67 14.04
C SER A 15 -13.73 26.46 13.95
N HIS A 16 -14.08 25.43 14.72
CA HIS A 16 -13.59 24.07 14.55
C HIS A 16 -13.80 23.64 13.09
N ARG A 17 -12.80 23.86 12.23
CA ARG A 17 -12.84 23.40 10.85
C ARG A 17 -12.52 21.91 10.82
N HIS A 18 -13.46 21.18 10.26
CA HIS A 18 -13.57 19.74 10.38
C HIS A 18 -12.47 19.03 9.59
N SER A 19 -11.58 18.40 10.37
CA SER A 19 -10.52 17.48 9.97
C SER A 19 -11.09 16.30 9.18
N LEU A 20 -10.29 15.71 8.28
CA LEU A 20 -10.53 14.38 7.66
C LEU A 20 -10.99 13.32 8.67
N THR A 21 -10.73 13.53 9.97
CA THR A 21 -11.37 12.87 11.12
C THR A 21 -12.88 12.69 10.98
N GLN A 22 -13.62 13.70 10.52
CA GLN A 22 -15.09 13.66 10.41
C GLN A 22 -15.61 12.74 9.31
N LEU A 23 -14.84 12.54 8.23
CA LEU A 23 -15.20 11.58 7.19
C LEU A 23 -15.26 10.14 7.74
N PHE A 24 -14.56 9.87 8.85
CA PHE A 24 -14.53 8.58 9.54
C PHE A 24 -15.48 8.48 10.75
N THR A 25 -15.99 9.59 11.29
CA THR A 25 -16.74 9.57 12.58
C THR A 25 -18.24 9.32 12.45
N ARG A 26 -18.79 9.11 11.24
CA ARG A 26 -20.25 9.17 11.04
C ARG A 26 -21.06 8.00 11.63
N HIS A 27 -20.44 6.97 12.22
CA HIS A 27 -21.15 5.97 13.03
C HIS A 27 -20.41 5.51 14.30
N LEU A 28 -20.90 6.05 15.43
CA LEU A 28 -21.08 5.45 16.75
C LEU A 28 -19.91 5.26 17.76
N ILE A 29 -20.23 5.79 18.96
CA ILE A 29 -19.91 5.42 20.35
C ILE A 29 -18.48 5.68 20.84
N HIS A 30 -18.41 6.65 21.76
CA HIS A 30 -17.28 6.98 22.62
C HIS A 30 -16.61 5.73 23.22
N ALA A 31 -15.35 5.51 22.87
CA ALA A 31 -14.40 4.85 23.74
C ALA A 31 -13.23 5.82 23.96
N SER A 32 -13.22 6.48 25.11
CA SER A 32 -12.10 7.30 25.54
C SER A 32 -10.94 6.38 25.93
N MET A 33 -9.80 6.51 25.26
CA MET A 33 -8.57 5.75 25.55
C MET A 33 -7.41 6.74 25.76
N PRO A 34 -6.59 6.60 26.82
CA PRO A 34 -5.47 7.50 27.09
C PRO A 34 -4.36 7.38 26.02
N GLY A 35 -3.66 8.49 25.78
CA GLY A 35 -2.78 8.73 24.63
C GLY A 35 -1.62 7.74 24.47
N LEU A 36 -1.51 7.20 23.25
CA LEU A 36 -0.51 6.20 22.81
C LEU A 36 0.69 6.85 22.10
N MET A 37 1.18 8.00 22.57
CA MET A 37 2.43 8.56 22.06
C MET A 37 3.61 7.90 22.79
N PRO A 38 4.52 7.19 22.11
CA PRO A 38 5.72 6.68 22.77
C PRO A 38 6.59 7.87 23.22
N SER A 39 6.76 8.03 24.52
CA SER A 39 7.75 8.95 25.09
C SER A 39 9.16 8.45 24.73
N ALA A 40 10.06 9.38 24.42
CA ALA A 40 11.49 9.12 24.24
C ALA A 40 12.29 9.73 25.39
N PRO A 41 13.52 9.25 25.71
CA PRO A 41 14.32 8.28 24.94
C PRO A 41 14.83 7.05 25.73
N ALA A 42 15.45 6.14 24.97
CA ALA A 42 16.29 5.00 25.38
C ALA A 42 15.60 3.79 26.04
N SER A 43 15.31 2.76 25.25
CA SER A 43 15.96 1.44 25.40
C SER A 43 15.44 0.42 24.39
N ARG A 44 16.41 -0.28 23.79
CA ARG A 44 16.33 -1.50 22.96
C ARG A 44 15.42 -1.43 21.73
N ARG A 45 16.07 -1.27 20.56
CA ARG A 45 15.56 -1.79 19.29
C ARG A 45 15.10 -3.24 19.56
N PRO A 46 13.85 -3.62 19.25
CA PRO A 46 13.49 -5.03 19.28
C PRO A 46 14.47 -5.78 18.39
N GLU A 47 15.03 -6.89 18.88
CA GLU A 47 15.85 -7.77 18.06
C GLU A 47 15.04 -8.13 16.82
N SER A 48 15.59 -7.76 15.66
CA SER A 48 14.98 -8.05 14.37
C SER A 48 14.79 -9.57 14.29
N PRO A 49 13.56 -10.07 14.01
CA PRO A 49 13.35 -11.49 13.80
C PRO A 49 14.33 -11.92 12.71
N GLY A 50 15.13 -12.96 13.02
CA GLY A 50 16.43 -13.27 12.42
C GLY A 50 16.59 -12.76 10.99
N LYS A 51 17.56 -11.86 10.79
CA LYS A 51 17.85 -11.22 9.49
C LYS A 51 17.72 -12.27 8.38
N LEU A 52 16.76 -12.06 7.48
CA LEU A 52 16.65 -12.86 6.26
C LEU A 52 18.04 -12.89 5.60
N PRO A 53 18.49 -14.04 5.07
CA PRO A 53 19.80 -14.14 4.45
C PRO A 53 19.98 -13.01 3.43
N ALA A 54 21.12 -12.31 3.42
CA ALA A 54 21.33 -11.15 2.56
C ALA A 54 21.07 -11.47 1.07
N ALA A 55 21.47 -12.67 0.63
CA ALA A 55 21.19 -13.17 -0.72
C ALA A 55 19.69 -13.30 -1.04
N LEU A 56 18.85 -13.63 -0.04
CA LEU A 56 17.40 -13.66 -0.20
C LEU A 56 16.83 -12.26 -0.35
N VAL A 57 17.29 -11.33 0.49
CA VAL A 57 16.88 -9.92 0.44
C VAL A 57 17.17 -9.34 -0.94
N GLU A 58 18.38 -9.55 -1.47
CA GLU A 58 18.77 -9.08 -2.80
C GLU A 58 17.88 -9.66 -3.92
N ARG A 59 17.56 -10.96 -3.88
CA ARG A 59 16.69 -11.60 -4.88
C ARG A 59 15.25 -11.09 -4.81
N LEU A 60 14.69 -10.90 -3.62
CA LEU A 60 13.35 -10.32 -3.43
C LEU A 60 13.28 -8.89 -3.97
N LEU A 61 14.32 -8.08 -3.75
CA LEU A 61 14.40 -6.70 -4.26
C LEU A 61 14.46 -6.67 -5.80
N GLN A 62 15.30 -7.51 -6.40
CA GLN A 62 15.37 -7.65 -7.87
C GLN A 62 14.04 -8.11 -8.47
N GLN A 63 13.30 -8.98 -7.77
CA GLN A 63 11.98 -9.42 -8.20
C GLN A 63 10.90 -8.34 -8.07
N GLU A 64 10.87 -7.55 -7.00
CA GLU A 64 9.91 -6.43 -6.92
C GLU A 64 10.13 -5.44 -8.08
N ASP A 65 11.38 -5.19 -8.47
CA ASP A 65 11.70 -4.37 -9.64
C ASP A 65 11.28 -5.05 -10.97
N GLN A 66 11.38 -6.38 -11.08
CA GLN A 66 10.97 -7.16 -12.26
C GLN A 66 9.46 -7.47 -12.34
N ARG A 67 8.76 -7.55 -11.22
CA ARG A 67 7.28 -7.64 -11.12
C ARG A 67 6.62 -6.36 -11.66
N GLY A 68 7.40 -5.31 -11.90
CA GLY A 68 7.09 -4.18 -12.78
C GLY A 68 7.04 -4.51 -14.28
N MET A 69 6.98 -5.77 -14.71
CA MET A 69 6.85 -6.16 -16.12
C MET A 69 5.44 -5.89 -16.69
N ARG A 70 5.34 -4.74 -17.36
CA ARG A 70 4.41 -4.38 -18.46
C ARG A 70 2.91 -4.66 -18.21
N GLY A 71 2.28 -3.76 -17.46
CA GLY A 71 0.83 -3.68 -17.35
C GLY A 71 0.41 -2.46 -16.55
N HIS A 72 0.71 -1.28 -17.10
CA HIS A 72 0.80 0.01 -16.41
C HIS A 72 1.88 -0.05 -15.32
N GLY A 73 2.81 0.90 -15.34
CA GLY A 73 3.50 1.20 -14.09
C GLY A 73 2.43 1.35 -13.00
N LEU A 74 2.86 1.35 -11.74
CA LEU A 74 2.26 2.33 -10.86
C LEU A 74 2.02 3.58 -11.74
N PRO A 75 0.85 4.22 -11.77
CA PRO A 75 0.94 5.64 -11.84
C PRO A 75 1.85 5.96 -10.66
N ILE A 76 3.14 6.09 -10.97
CA ILE A 76 3.93 7.18 -10.52
C ILE A 76 3.01 8.36 -10.84
N ALA A 77 2.02 8.61 -9.95
CA ALA A 77 1.69 9.95 -9.55
C ALA A 77 3.03 10.41 -9.04
N THR A 78 3.80 10.90 -9.98
CA THR A 78 5.16 11.32 -9.83
C THR A 78 5.12 12.23 -8.62
N PHE A 79 5.88 11.83 -7.61
CA PHE A 79 6.48 12.78 -6.68
C PHE A 79 7.13 13.96 -7.44
N SER A 80 7.42 13.79 -8.74
CA SER A 80 7.51 14.88 -9.71
C SER A 80 6.14 15.28 -10.31
N ALA A 81 5.38 16.13 -9.62
CA ALA A 81 4.40 16.92 -10.37
C ALA A 81 5.15 17.58 -11.56
N PRO A 82 4.63 17.58 -12.80
CA PRO A 82 5.16 18.47 -13.81
C PRO A 82 5.14 19.87 -13.21
N GLN A 83 6.31 20.52 -13.15
CA GLN A 83 6.34 21.94 -12.82
C GLN A 83 5.35 22.63 -13.76
N PRO A 84 4.44 23.49 -13.24
CA PRO A 84 3.56 24.23 -14.11
C PRO A 84 4.45 24.97 -15.11
N ALA A 85 4.30 24.67 -16.39
CA ALA A 85 5.05 25.41 -17.40
C ALA A 85 4.72 26.90 -17.21
N PRO A 86 5.69 27.80 -17.31
CA PRO A 86 5.41 29.22 -17.16
C PRO A 86 4.61 29.66 -18.39
N HIS A 87 3.29 29.83 -18.26
CA HIS A 87 2.52 30.47 -19.31
C HIS A 87 1.51 31.48 -18.73
N ARG A 88 1.80 32.72 -19.13
CA ARG A 88 0.97 33.93 -19.30
C ARG A 88 -0.25 34.02 -18.38
N ALA A 89 -0.22 35.08 -17.57
CA ALA A 89 -1.36 35.66 -16.86
C ALA A 89 -2.51 36.04 -17.82
N ALA A 90 -3.22 35.03 -18.34
CA ALA A 90 -4.60 35.18 -18.74
C ALA A 90 -5.42 35.16 -17.45
N THR A 91 -6.33 36.11 -17.31
CA THR A 91 -7.17 36.36 -16.14
C THR A 91 -7.89 35.08 -15.68
N TYR A 92 -7.25 34.29 -14.83
CA TYR A 92 -7.82 33.06 -14.28
C TYR A 92 -8.75 33.43 -13.13
N SER A 93 -10.04 33.17 -13.34
CA SER A 93 -11.02 33.25 -12.27
C SER A 93 -11.07 31.90 -11.57
N TYR A 94 -10.72 31.87 -10.29
CA TYR A 94 -10.93 30.69 -9.46
C TYR A 94 -12.40 30.24 -9.54
N PRO A 95 -12.68 28.93 -9.48
CA PRO A 95 -14.05 28.44 -9.49
C PRO A 95 -14.80 29.06 -8.30
N ILE A 96 -15.83 29.87 -8.58
CA ILE A 96 -16.57 30.65 -7.58
C ILE A 96 -17.24 29.72 -6.55
N HIS A 97 -17.47 28.47 -6.93
CA HIS A 97 -18.18 27.47 -6.14
C HIS A 97 -17.30 26.65 -5.20
N ILE A 98 -15.97 26.84 -5.24
CA ILE A 98 -15.03 26.28 -4.26
C ILE A 98 -14.62 27.44 -3.35
N GLU A 99 -14.74 27.26 -2.04
CA GLU A 99 -14.38 28.31 -1.09
C GLU A 99 -12.91 28.68 -1.23
N ARG A 100 -12.63 29.97 -1.43
CA ARG A 100 -11.25 30.46 -1.56
C ARG A 100 -10.41 30.15 -0.33
N ALA A 101 -11.05 30.12 0.85
CA ALA A 101 -10.43 29.75 2.10
C ALA A 101 -9.84 28.32 2.08
N ASP A 102 -10.46 27.37 1.38
CA ASP A 102 -9.94 26.01 1.24
C ASP A 102 -8.64 26.00 0.42
N ILE A 103 -8.60 26.77 -0.67
CA ILE A 103 -7.44 26.88 -1.55
C ILE A 103 -6.30 27.61 -0.83
N ASP A 104 -6.60 28.67 -0.09
CA ASP A 104 -5.61 29.45 0.64
C ASP A 104 -5.03 28.68 1.83
N ALA A 105 -5.80 27.77 2.43
CA ALA A 105 -5.34 26.91 3.52
C ALA A 105 -4.37 25.80 3.08
N LEU A 106 -4.28 25.48 1.78
CA LEU A 106 -3.42 24.41 1.27
C LEU A 106 -1.93 24.70 1.54
N PRO A 107 -1.23 23.82 2.28
CA PRO A 107 0.17 24.01 2.57
C PRO A 107 1.05 23.61 1.38
N SER A 108 2.23 24.24 1.29
CA SER A 108 3.32 23.80 0.40
C SER A 108 4.10 22.65 1.03
N ALA A 109 3.40 21.61 1.46
CA ALA A 109 3.94 20.45 2.17
C ALA A 109 3.37 19.14 1.63
N GLY A 110 4.01 18.03 2.02
CA GLY A 110 3.60 16.68 1.64
C GLY A 110 2.35 16.20 2.37
N GLY A 111 1.53 15.39 1.69
CA GLY A 111 0.36 14.77 2.31
C GLY A 111 -0.65 14.20 1.32
N VAL A 112 -1.88 14.02 1.81
CA VAL A 112 -3.04 13.55 1.07
C VAL A 112 -4.12 14.63 0.99
N TYR A 113 -4.90 14.61 -0.09
CA TYR A 113 -6.04 15.51 -0.29
C TYR A 113 -7.26 14.75 -0.82
N VAL A 114 -8.43 15.30 -0.53
CA VAL A 114 -9.73 14.76 -0.94
C VAL A 114 -10.58 15.88 -1.54
N PHE A 115 -10.99 15.70 -2.79
CA PHE A 115 -12.02 16.52 -3.42
C PHE A 115 -13.39 16.02 -2.98
N MET A 116 -14.16 16.90 -2.34
CA MET A 116 -15.50 16.61 -1.82
C MET A 116 -16.54 17.33 -2.64
N GLY A 117 -17.58 16.61 -3.05
CA GLY A 117 -18.72 17.14 -3.78
C GLY A 117 -19.84 17.64 -2.87
N ALA A 118 -21.03 17.81 -3.43
CA ALA A 118 -22.23 18.09 -2.64
C ALA A 118 -22.54 16.91 -1.68
N ASN A 119 -23.18 17.20 -0.55
CA ASN A 119 -23.61 16.23 0.46
C ASN A 119 -22.45 15.35 1.01
N ASP A 120 -21.25 15.91 1.14
CA ASP A 120 -20.04 15.20 1.58
C ASP A 120 -19.71 13.95 0.75
N MET A 121 -20.05 13.96 -0.54
CA MET A 121 -19.71 12.86 -1.44
C MET A 121 -18.22 12.91 -1.82
N PRO A 122 -17.40 11.89 -1.52
CA PRO A 122 -16.00 11.85 -1.91
C PRO A 122 -15.88 11.68 -3.44
N LEU A 123 -15.24 12.64 -4.10
CA LEU A 123 -15.08 12.65 -5.56
C LEU A 123 -13.75 12.07 -5.98
N TYR A 124 -12.66 12.49 -5.32
CA TYR A 124 -11.33 12.05 -5.66
C TYR A 124 -10.39 12.14 -4.47
N VAL A 125 -9.49 11.17 -4.32
CA VAL A 125 -8.42 11.13 -3.33
C VAL A 125 -7.09 11.07 -4.07
N GLY A 126 -6.12 11.87 -3.63
CA GLY A 126 -4.75 11.82 -4.14
C GLY A 126 -3.71 12.18 -3.07
N ARG A 127 -2.43 12.01 -3.42
CA ARG A 127 -1.27 12.41 -2.61
C ARG A 127 -0.29 13.30 -3.37
N SER A 128 0.52 14.07 -2.64
CA SER A 128 1.59 14.87 -3.23
C SER A 128 2.69 15.24 -2.22
N VAL A 129 3.88 15.58 -2.71
CA VAL A 129 4.92 16.34 -1.97
C VAL A 129 4.55 17.78 -1.71
N ASN A 130 3.67 18.34 -2.52
CA ASN A 130 3.24 19.72 -2.42
C ASN A 130 1.74 19.78 -2.73
N LEU A 131 0.95 19.71 -1.65
CA LEU A 131 -0.50 19.74 -1.71
C LEU A 131 -1.02 20.96 -2.48
N ARG A 132 -0.50 22.16 -2.19
CA ARG A 132 -0.91 23.39 -2.86
C ARG A 132 -0.70 23.31 -4.38
N SER A 133 0.52 23.02 -4.82
CA SER A 133 0.84 22.96 -6.25
C SER A 133 0.04 21.88 -6.98
N ARG A 134 -0.14 20.71 -6.36
CA ARG A 134 -0.87 19.60 -7.00
C ARG A 134 -2.36 19.88 -7.12
N VAL A 135 -2.99 20.39 -6.07
CA VAL A 135 -4.41 20.75 -6.10
C VAL A 135 -4.64 21.87 -7.11
N LEU A 136 -3.80 22.90 -7.14
CA LEU A 136 -3.89 23.94 -8.17
C LEU A 136 -3.76 23.35 -9.57
N ALA A 137 -2.86 22.40 -9.81
CA ALA A 137 -2.73 21.76 -11.12
C ALA A 137 -4.04 21.09 -11.58
N HIS A 138 -4.76 20.40 -10.67
CA HIS A 138 -6.09 19.85 -10.98
C HIS A 138 -7.09 20.94 -11.37
N LEU A 139 -7.11 22.07 -10.64
CA LEU A 139 -8.04 23.18 -10.93
C LEU A 139 -7.77 23.88 -12.27
N HIS A 140 -6.56 23.73 -12.84
CA HIS A 140 -6.19 24.27 -14.15
C HIS A 140 -6.24 23.22 -15.27
N ASN A 141 -6.51 21.95 -14.96
CA ASN A 141 -6.50 20.88 -15.95
C ASN A 141 -7.88 20.75 -16.61
N HIS A 142 -7.95 21.05 -17.91
CA HIS A 142 -9.19 20.93 -18.69
C HIS A 142 -9.72 19.50 -18.79
N GLU A 143 -8.86 18.47 -18.72
CA GLU A 143 -9.29 17.08 -18.77
C GLU A 143 -10.04 16.65 -17.48
N GLU A 144 -9.85 17.40 -16.39
CA GLU A 144 -10.45 17.13 -15.08
C GLU A 144 -11.62 18.10 -14.77
N GLU A 145 -12.13 18.79 -15.79
CA GLU A 145 -13.17 19.80 -15.62
C GLU A 145 -14.44 19.24 -14.94
N LEU A 146 -14.82 17.99 -15.22
CA LEU A 146 -15.95 17.33 -14.55
C LEU A 146 -15.75 17.19 -13.04
N LEU A 147 -14.54 16.81 -12.61
CA LEU A 147 -14.17 16.72 -11.19
C LEU A 147 -14.23 18.10 -10.53
N VAL A 148 -13.62 19.10 -11.18
CA VAL A 148 -13.57 20.48 -10.66
C VAL A 148 -14.97 21.09 -10.56
N ARG A 149 -15.84 20.87 -11.55
CA ARG A 149 -17.24 21.36 -11.54
C ARG A 149 -18.08 20.75 -10.42
N GLN A 150 -17.81 19.51 -10.03
CA GLN A 150 -18.55 18.81 -8.96
C GLN A 150 -18.01 19.12 -7.56
N THR A 151 -16.73 19.48 -7.46
CA THR A 151 -16.05 19.78 -6.20
C THR A 151 -16.68 20.98 -5.51
N ARG A 152 -16.93 20.89 -4.21
CA ARG A 152 -17.44 21.95 -3.34
C ARG A 152 -16.44 22.32 -2.24
N ARG A 153 -15.73 21.33 -1.73
CA ARG A 153 -14.77 21.48 -0.63
C ARG A 153 -13.51 20.67 -0.94
N ILE A 154 -12.36 21.17 -0.47
CA ILE A 154 -11.08 20.46 -0.57
C ILE A 154 -10.58 20.21 0.84
N GLU A 155 -10.41 18.95 1.21
CA GLU A 155 -9.82 18.54 2.48
C GLU A 155 -8.40 18.02 2.26
N PHE A 156 -7.53 18.19 3.25
CA PHE A 156 -6.16 17.69 3.18
C PHE A 156 -5.64 17.29 4.56
N ARG A 157 -4.67 16.38 4.57
CA ARG A 157 -3.88 16.02 5.76
C ARG A 157 -2.43 15.93 5.37
N ARG A 158 -1.58 16.67 6.10
CA ARG A 158 -0.13 16.61 5.95
C ARG A 158 0.39 15.25 6.40
N THR A 159 1.50 14.83 5.81
CA THR A 159 2.24 13.65 6.26
C THR A 159 3.71 13.98 6.51
N ALA A 160 4.34 13.27 7.45
CA ALA A 160 5.75 13.44 7.77
C ALA A 160 6.65 12.93 6.63
N GLY A 161 6.19 11.99 5.82
CA GLY A 161 6.91 11.59 4.61
C GLY A 161 6.03 10.91 3.56
N GLU A 162 6.71 10.31 2.58
CA GLU A 162 6.10 9.73 1.39
C GLU A 162 5.39 8.42 1.67
N LEU A 163 5.97 7.57 2.52
CA LEU A 163 5.40 6.26 2.81
C LEU A 163 4.07 6.44 3.53
N GLY A 164 4.01 7.33 4.51
CA GLY A 164 2.78 7.72 5.19
C GLY A 164 1.72 8.26 4.23
N ALA A 165 2.11 9.12 3.28
CA ALA A 165 1.20 9.63 2.25
C ALA A 165 0.61 8.52 1.38
N ALA A 166 1.44 7.57 0.93
CA ALA A 166 1.02 6.45 0.10
C ALA A 166 0.08 5.48 0.84
N LEU A 167 0.41 5.13 2.08
CA LEU A 167 -0.45 4.29 2.92
C LEU A 167 -1.79 4.96 3.21
N MET A 168 -1.76 6.26 3.52
CA MET A 168 -2.97 7.02 3.83
C MET A 168 -3.86 7.22 2.60
N GLU A 169 -3.31 7.56 1.43
CA GLU A 169 -4.04 7.64 0.17
C GLU A 169 -4.76 6.32 -0.14
N HIS A 170 -4.02 5.21 -0.09
CA HIS A 170 -4.58 3.88 -0.34
C HIS A 170 -5.72 3.56 0.62
N SER A 171 -5.54 3.85 1.92
CA SER A 171 -6.59 3.66 2.93
C SER A 171 -7.84 4.49 2.65
N LEU A 172 -7.68 5.77 2.28
CA LEU A 172 -8.78 6.68 1.98
C LEU A 172 -9.53 6.25 0.72
N VAL A 173 -8.84 5.80 -0.32
CA VAL A 173 -9.47 5.27 -1.54
C VAL A 173 -10.29 4.02 -1.24
N GLN A 174 -9.79 3.11 -0.39
CA GLN A 174 -10.53 1.92 0.04
C GLN A 174 -11.76 2.28 0.86
N ASP A 175 -11.62 3.21 1.80
CA ASP A 175 -12.67 3.55 2.78
C ASP A 175 -13.77 4.42 2.17
N LEU A 176 -13.40 5.39 1.35
CA LEU A 176 -14.33 6.39 0.78
C LEU A 176 -14.91 5.96 -0.57
N GLN A 177 -14.25 5.05 -1.29
CA GLN A 177 -14.62 4.63 -2.65
C GLN A 177 -15.00 5.80 -3.59
N PRO A 178 -14.13 6.81 -3.73
CA PRO A 178 -14.43 8.05 -4.43
C PRO A 178 -14.84 7.83 -5.90
N ALA A 179 -15.76 8.65 -6.39
CA ALA A 179 -16.42 8.46 -7.69
C ALA A 179 -15.47 8.50 -8.91
N HIS A 180 -14.44 9.36 -8.85
CA HIS A 180 -13.51 9.61 -9.97
C HIS A 180 -12.18 8.87 -9.84
N ASN A 181 -11.85 8.27 -8.68
CA ASN A 181 -10.71 7.37 -8.65
C ASN A 181 -11.02 6.14 -9.49
N LYS A 182 -10.00 5.66 -10.22
CA LYS A 182 -10.11 4.41 -10.98
C LYS A 182 -10.51 3.30 -10.02
N LYS A 183 -11.75 2.82 -10.15
CA LYS A 183 -12.25 1.71 -9.35
C LYS A 183 -11.34 0.51 -9.57
N SER A 184 -10.77 -0.01 -8.49
CA SER A 184 -10.08 -1.29 -8.55
C SER A 184 -11.12 -2.36 -8.89
N ARG A 185 -11.14 -2.79 -10.15
CA ARG A 185 -12.19 -3.67 -10.72
C ARG A 185 -12.12 -5.12 -10.23
N GLN A 186 -11.29 -5.46 -9.25
CA GLN A 186 -11.01 -6.86 -8.94
C GLN A 186 -11.89 -7.39 -7.79
N LYS A 187 -12.79 -8.31 -8.15
CA LYS A 187 -13.21 -9.38 -7.25
C LYS A 187 -11.93 -10.11 -6.78
N ARG A 188 -11.75 -10.12 -5.46
CA ARG A 188 -10.54 -10.50 -4.70
C ARG A 188 -10.24 -12.00 -4.73
N CYS A 189 -10.02 -12.58 -5.91
CA CYS A 189 -9.41 -13.90 -5.99
C CYS A 189 -7.90 -13.69 -6.13
N LEU A 190 -7.19 -13.70 -5.00
CA LEU A 190 -5.73 -13.73 -5.00
C LEU A 190 -5.26 -15.18 -5.14
N PHE A 191 -4.27 -15.38 -5.99
CA PHE A 191 -3.65 -16.67 -6.22
C PHE A 191 -2.20 -16.64 -5.76
N THR A 192 -1.71 -17.79 -5.33
CA THR A 192 -0.32 -17.99 -4.91
C THR A 192 0.13 -19.38 -5.30
N LEU A 193 1.44 -19.61 -5.34
CA LEU A 193 1.99 -20.94 -5.50
C LEU A 193 2.21 -21.53 -4.10
N ARG A 194 1.73 -22.76 -3.89
CA ARG A 194 1.95 -23.54 -2.67
C ARG A 194 2.46 -24.92 -3.05
N LEU A 195 3.39 -25.46 -2.28
CA LEU A 195 3.85 -26.84 -2.47
C LEU A 195 2.77 -27.83 -2.02
N ASN A 196 2.55 -28.87 -2.82
CA ASN A 196 1.75 -30.03 -2.40
C ASN A 196 2.58 -30.96 -1.50
N LEU A 197 1.98 -32.04 -1.00
CA LEU A 197 2.64 -33.02 -0.14
C LEU A 197 3.83 -33.73 -0.83
N VAL A 198 3.88 -33.69 -2.15
CA VAL A 198 4.92 -34.31 -2.98
C VAL A 198 5.99 -33.29 -3.39
N GLY A 199 5.92 -32.04 -2.89
CA GLY A 199 6.91 -30.99 -3.15
C GLY A 199 6.73 -30.25 -4.48
N GLN A 200 5.62 -30.43 -5.19
CA GLN A 200 5.34 -29.73 -6.46
C GLN A 200 4.57 -28.42 -6.23
N PRO A 201 4.92 -27.33 -6.95
CA PRO A 201 4.21 -26.07 -6.86
C PRO A 201 2.83 -26.19 -7.53
N LYS A 202 1.78 -25.89 -6.79
CA LYS A 202 0.42 -25.77 -7.31
C LYS A 202 -0.10 -24.37 -7.10
N VAL A 203 -0.85 -23.88 -8.09
CA VAL A 203 -1.61 -22.64 -7.92
C VAL A 203 -2.73 -22.92 -6.93
N ALA A 204 -2.76 -22.14 -5.85
CA ALA A 204 -3.80 -22.17 -4.85
C ALA A 204 -4.49 -20.81 -4.80
N GLN A 205 -5.81 -20.84 -4.82
CA GLN A 205 -6.59 -19.70 -4.38
C GLN A 205 -6.56 -19.69 -2.85
N VAL A 206 -6.03 -18.63 -2.27
CA VAL A 206 -5.84 -18.53 -0.83
C VAL A 206 -6.68 -17.38 -0.30
N ALA A 207 -7.36 -17.61 0.82
CA ALA A 207 -8.13 -16.54 1.46
C ALA A 207 -7.17 -15.45 1.93
N GLU A 208 -7.56 -14.18 1.80
CA GLU A 208 -6.67 -13.05 2.07
C GLU A 208 -5.99 -13.15 3.45
N ARG A 209 -6.66 -13.68 4.48
CA ARG A 209 -6.10 -13.86 5.83
C ARG A 209 -4.86 -14.77 5.91
N ASP A 210 -4.75 -15.76 5.02
CA ASP A 210 -3.70 -16.78 5.11
C ASP A 210 -2.36 -16.25 4.58
N PHE A 211 -2.35 -15.21 3.73
CA PHE A 211 -1.12 -14.57 3.23
C PHE A 211 -0.24 -13.97 4.32
N SER A 212 -0.85 -13.58 5.45
CA SER A 212 -0.13 -12.98 6.58
C SER A 212 0.46 -14.01 7.56
N ARG A 213 0.01 -15.27 7.49
CA ARG A 213 0.27 -16.29 8.52
C ARG A 213 0.81 -17.61 7.99
N ALA A 214 0.44 -17.99 6.77
CA ALA A 214 0.87 -19.25 6.20
C ALA A 214 2.30 -19.13 5.68
N GLU A 215 3.12 -20.09 6.07
CA GLU A 215 4.45 -20.29 5.52
C GLU A 215 4.37 -20.95 4.12
N ASN A 216 5.45 -20.88 3.36
CA ASN A 216 5.58 -21.52 2.04
C ASN A 216 4.54 -21.06 1.01
N LEU A 217 4.17 -19.78 1.06
CA LEU A 217 3.44 -19.10 0.00
C LEU A 217 4.42 -18.34 -0.91
N PHE A 218 4.26 -18.53 -2.22
CA PHE A 218 5.16 -17.97 -3.21
C PHE A 218 4.37 -17.16 -4.24
N GLY A 219 4.60 -15.85 -4.23
CA GLY A 219 4.03 -14.88 -5.16
C GLY A 219 2.55 -14.58 -4.90
N ILE A 220 2.14 -13.36 -5.23
CA ILE A 220 0.73 -12.94 -5.19
C ILE A 220 0.32 -12.54 -6.59
N PHE A 221 -0.66 -13.25 -7.12
CA PHE A 221 -1.10 -13.14 -8.51
C PHE A 221 -2.57 -12.75 -8.58
N ALA A 222 -2.90 -11.89 -9.54
CA ALA A 222 -4.26 -11.38 -9.76
C ALA A 222 -5.21 -12.39 -10.43
N SER A 223 -4.66 -13.48 -10.99
CA SER A 223 -5.41 -14.56 -11.61
C SER A 223 -4.62 -15.86 -11.57
N GLU A 224 -5.34 -16.98 -11.67
CA GLU A 224 -4.73 -18.31 -11.79
C GLU A 224 -3.77 -18.37 -12.99
N ARG A 225 -4.20 -17.83 -14.13
CA ARG A 225 -3.37 -17.73 -15.34
C ARG A 225 -2.07 -16.98 -15.09
N ALA A 226 -2.11 -15.85 -14.38
CA ALA A 226 -0.90 -15.09 -14.07
C ALA A 226 0.06 -15.89 -13.17
N ALA A 227 -0.48 -16.69 -12.23
CA ALA A 227 0.33 -17.58 -11.39
C ALA A 227 0.97 -18.71 -12.21
N GLN A 228 0.21 -19.33 -13.12
CA GLN A 228 0.73 -20.36 -14.03
C GLN A 228 1.81 -19.81 -14.97
N GLU A 229 1.60 -18.64 -15.57
CA GLU A 229 2.59 -17.97 -16.42
C GLU A 229 3.87 -17.61 -15.63
N ALA A 230 3.74 -17.21 -14.36
CA ALA A 230 4.88 -16.95 -13.49
C ALA A 230 5.65 -18.23 -13.17
N LEU A 231 4.95 -19.32 -12.85
CA LEU A 231 5.57 -20.63 -12.63
C LEU A 231 6.29 -21.11 -13.90
N GLN A 232 5.69 -20.99 -15.07
CA GLN A 232 6.31 -21.36 -16.35
C GLN A 232 7.60 -20.57 -16.61
N LYS A 233 7.57 -19.25 -16.42
CA LYS A 233 8.78 -18.41 -16.54
C LYS A 233 9.87 -18.79 -15.55
N LEU A 234 9.49 -19.18 -14.33
CA LEU A 234 10.43 -19.65 -13.31
C LEU A 234 11.06 -20.99 -13.72
N VAL A 235 10.26 -21.94 -14.21
CA VAL A 235 10.74 -23.23 -14.72
C VAL A 235 11.72 -23.04 -15.88
N GLU A 236 11.40 -22.18 -16.84
CA GLU A 236 12.27 -21.88 -17.97
C GLU A 236 13.57 -21.20 -17.54
N ARG A 237 13.49 -20.15 -16.70
CA ARG A 237 14.66 -19.39 -16.23
C ARG A 237 15.64 -20.26 -15.46
N HIS A 238 15.13 -21.16 -14.63
CA HIS A 238 15.95 -22.01 -13.78
C HIS A 238 16.23 -23.38 -14.39
N ALA A 239 15.84 -23.63 -15.65
CA ALA A 239 16.03 -24.91 -16.35
C ALA A 239 15.50 -26.13 -15.55
N LEU A 240 14.31 -25.97 -14.94
CA LEU A 240 13.64 -27.00 -14.16
C LEU A 240 12.83 -27.94 -15.08
N CYS A 241 12.54 -29.15 -14.61
CA CYS A 241 11.69 -30.09 -15.33
C CYS A 241 10.20 -29.75 -15.22
N SER A 242 9.52 -29.58 -16.36
CA SER A 242 8.07 -29.31 -16.42
C SER A 242 7.22 -30.43 -15.81
N ILE A 243 7.61 -31.70 -16.01
CA ILE A 243 6.90 -32.86 -15.47
C ILE A 243 7.05 -32.92 -13.95
N ALA A 244 8.27 -32.78 -13.44
CA ALA A 244 8.53 -32.80 -12.00
C ALA A 244 7.84 -31.63 -11.27
N THR A 245 7.73 -30.47 -11.92
CA THR A 245 7.00 -29.31 -11.37
C THR A 245 5.48 -29.37 -11.54
N GLY A 246 4.95 -30.39 -12.24
CA GLY A 246 3.52 -30.58 -12.46
C GLY A 246 2.90 -29.64 -13.51
N LEU A 247 3.72 -28.97 -14.33
CA LEU A 247 3.26 -28.16 -15.47
C LEU A 247 2.90 -29.00 -16.70
N GLU A 248 3.55 -30.15 -16.86
CA GLU A 248 3.29 -31.12 -17.92
C GLU A 248 2.92 -32.47 -17.29
N GLU A 249 1.95 -33.16 -17.88
CA GLU A 249 1.63 -34.53 -17.48
C GLU A 249 2.65 -35.50 -18.09
N SER A 250 3.03 -36.52 -17.33
CA SER A 250 3.93 -37.56 -17.83
C SER A 250 3.17 -38.55 -18.73
N SER A 251 3.66 -38.79 -19.95
CA SER A 251 3.14 -39.85 -20.82
C SER A 251 3.69 -41.25 -20.49
N GLY A 252 4.51 -41.39 -19.45
CA GLY A 252 5.12 -42.64 -19.00
C GLY A 252 6.42 -42.43 -18.22
N GLU A 253 6.90 -43.45 -17.51
CA GLU A 253 8.19 -43.37 -16.80
C GLU A 253 9.36 -43.20 -17.79
N GLY A 254 10.28 -42.28 -17.49
CA GLY A 254 11.46 -42.01 -18.31
C GLY A 254 11.20 -41.18 -19.58
N VAL A 255 9.99 -40.67 -19.80
CA VAL A 255 9.68 -39.82 -20.97
C VAL A 255 10.21 -38.40 -20.77
N ALA A 256 10.92 -37.89 -21.78
CA ALA A 256 11.48 -36.54 -21.75
C ALA A 256 10.38 -35.45 -21.89
N CYS A 257 10.35 -34.50 -20.95
CA CYS A 257 9.47 -33.33 -21.00
C CYS A 257 9.80 -32.42 -22.20
N PHE A 258 8.88 -31.54 -22.62
CA PHE A 258 9.10 -30.66 -23.76
C PHE A 258 10.37 -29.81 -23.59
N GLY A 259 10.54 -29.21 -22.40
CA GLY A 259 11.75 -28.47 -22.05
C GLY A 259 13.04 -29.28 -22.21
N ARG A 260 13.01 -30.60 -22.02
CA ARG A 260 14.18 -31.46 -22.19
C ARG A 260 14.48 -31.72 -23.66
N GLN A 261 13.46 -31.93 -24.48
CA GLN A 261 13.58 -32.12 -25.93
C GLN A 261 14.27 -30.92 -26.60
N ILE A 262 14.00 -29.70 -26.12
CA ILE A 262 14.63 -28.45 -26.58
C ILE A 262 15.88 -28.04 -25.78
N ARG A 263 16.45 -28.94 -24.95
CA ARG A 263 17.67 -28.73 -24.14
C ARG A 263 17.59 -27.57 -23.13
N ARG A 264 16.40 -27.24 -22.62
CA ARG A 264 16.16 -26.24 -21.56
C ARG A 264 15.90 -26.85 -20.18
N CYS A 265 15.93 -28.17 -20.03
CA CYS A 265 15.73 -28.89 -18.77
C CYS A 265 16.89 -29.84 -18.50
N ARG A 266 17.31 -29.98 -17.24
CA ARG A 266 18.40 -30.88 -16.83
C ARG A 266 18.05 -32.37 -16.75
N GLY A 267 16.80 -32.74 -17.00
CA GLY A 267 16.42 -34.15 -17.22
C GLY A 267 16.00 -34.91 -15.97
N ALA A 268 15.37 -34.26 -14.98
CA ALA A 268 14.80 -34.95 -13.82
C ALA A 268 13.76 -36.02 -14.23
N CYS A 269 13.03 -35.82 -15.35
CA CYS A 269 12.09 -36.80 -15.91
C CYS A 269 12.76 -38.01 -16.58
N THR A 270 14.02 -37.88 -17.03
CA THR A 270 14.78 -38.96 -17.68
C THR A 270 15.80 -39.63 -16.74
N GLY A 271 15.84 -39.21 -15.46
CA GLY A 271 16.77 -39.73 -14.45
C GLY A 271 18.20 -39.18 -14.55
N GLU A 272 18.47 -38.22 -15.44
CA GLU A 272 19.80 -37.60 -15.57
C GLU A 272 20.11 -36.62 -14.44
N GLU A 273 19.07 -36.05 -13.84
CA GLU A 273 19.13 -35.27 -12.61
C GLU A 273 18.34 -36.01 -11.54
N SER A 274 18.89 -36.14 -10.33
CA SER A 274 18.18 -36.77 -9.21
C SER A 274 16.99 -35.91 -8.77
N HIS A 275 15.97 -36.57 -8.23
CA HIS A 275 14.79 -35.88 -7.73
C HIS A 275 15.14 -34.92 -6.58
N GLU A 276 16.09 -35.27 -5.71
CA GLU A 276 16.51 -34.40 -4.61
C GLU A 276 17.18 -33.12 -5.13
N LEU A 277 18.11 -33.24 -6.09
CA LEU A 277 18.81 -32.09 -6.65
C LEU A 277 17.85 -31.15 -7.41
N HIS A 278 16.89 -31.74 -8.14
CA HIS A 278 15.82 -30.96 -8.77
C HIS A 278 14.98 -30.21 -7.74
N GLN A 279 14.60 -30.88 -6.64
CA GLN A 279 13.79 -30.27 -5.58
C GLN A 279 14.53 -29.11 -4.89
N GLU A 280 15.83 -29.24 -4.62
CA GLU A 280 16.64 -28.17 -4.05
C GLU A 280 16.68 -26.93 -4.96
N ARG A 281 16.88 -27.14 -6.27
CA ARG A 281 16.88 -26.04 -7.26
C ARG A 281 15.51 -25.40 -7.39
N LEU A 282 14.44 -26.20 -7.35
CA LEU A 282 13.07 -25.70 -7.34
C LEU A 282 12.82 -24.83 -6.10
N MET A 283 13.21 -25.28 -4.91
CA MET A 283 13.08 -24.50 -3.68
C MET A 283 13.85 -23.19 -3.77
N GLN A 284 15.10 -23.22 -4.25
CA GLN A 284 15.90 -22.01 -4.45
C GLN A 284 15.26 -21.03 -5.43
N ALA A 285 14.62 -21.51 -6.49
CA ALA A 285 13.93 -20.67 -7.46
C ALA A 285 12.61 -20.10 -6.90
N LEU A 286 11.85 -20.89 -6.15
CA LEU A 286 10.60 -20.44 -5.50
C LEU A 286 10.86 -19.40 -4.43
N GLU A 287 12.00 -19.48 -3.76
CA GLU A 287 12.42 -18.55 -2.73
C GLU A 287 12.41 -17.08 -3.21
N ASP A 288 12.67 -16.85 -4.50
CA ASP A 288 12.59 -15.52 -5.14
C ASP A 288 11.16 -14.95 -5.15
N LEU A 289 10.16 -15.80 -5.00
CA LEU A 289 8.76 -15.43 -4.96
C LEU A 289 8.20 -15.41 -3.53
N ARG A 290 8.99 -15.78 -2.51
CA ARG A 290 8.48 -16.00 -1.15
C ARG A 290 7.79 -14.76 -0.59
N ILE A 291 6.58 -14.98 -0.06
CA ILE A 291 5.86 -13.98 0.71
C ILE A 291 6.31 -14.12 2.15
N LEU A 292 6.75 -13.01 2.74
CA LEU A 292 7.14 -13.03 4.14
C LEU A 292 5.88 -13.05 5.02
N PRO A 293 5.74 -14.04 5.91
CA PRO A 293 4.71 -13.98 6.94
C PRO A 293 4.96 -12.76 7.82
N TRP A 294 3.92 -12.27 8.48
CA TRP A 294 4.07 -11.16 9.43
C TRP A 294 5.01 -11.59 10.56
N PRO A 295 6.17 -10.92 10.75
CA PRO A 295 7.23 -11.46 11.58
C PRO A 295 7.13 -11.03 13.05
N TYR A 296 6.06 -10.31 13.43
CA TYR A 296 5.85 -9.77 14.77
C TYR A 296 4.59 -10.35 15.41
N GLU A 297 4.57 -10.46 16.74
CA GLU A 297 3.41 -10.99 17.48
C GLU A 297 2.21 -10.02 17.48
N GLY A 298 2.43 -8.74 17.20
CA GLY A 298 1.42 -7.71 17.27
C GLY A 298 1.65 -6.52 16.34
N PRO A 299 0.87 -5.44 16.50
CA PRO A 299 0.97 -4.24 15.68
C PRO A 299 2.31 -3.52 15.90
N MET A 300 2.87 -3.02 14.80
CA MET A 300 4.09 -2.22 14.77
C MET A 300 3.77 -0.81 14.28
N GLY A 301 4.47 0.18 14.82
CA GLY A 301 4.48 1.54 14.33
C GLY A 301 5.69 1.77 13.43
N ILE A 302 5.45 2.21 12.19
CA ILE A 302 6.49 2.79 11.33
C ILE A 302 6.59 4.26 11.70
N ILE A 303 7.75 4.66 12.23
CA ILE A 303 8.02 6.04 12.61
C ILE A 303 8.54 6.79 11.38
N GLU A 304 7.81 7.82 10.98
CA GLU A 304 8.21 8.72 9.88
C GLU A 304 8.40 10.14 10.44
N GLN A 305 9.51 10.77 10.05
CA GLN A 305 9.86 12.13 10.47
C GLN A 305 10.10 13.00 9.24
N GLY A 306 9.53 14.21 9.26
CA GLY A 306 9.77 15.22 8.23
C GLY A 306 9.29 16.58 8.67
N GLU A 307 9.85 17.64 8.07
CA GLU A 307 9.51 19.05 8.38
C GLU A 307 9.44 19.38 9.88
N GLY A 308 10.26 18.73 10.72
CA GLY A 308 10.34 18.98 12.16
C GLY A 308 9.26 18.32 13.03
N TRP A 309 8.46 17.39 12.48
CA TRP A 309 7.45 16.64 13.23
C TRP A 309 7.50 15.14 12.91
N GLN A 310 6.83 14.34 13.75
CA GLN A 310 6.84 12.88 13.68
C GLN A 310 5.42 12.34 13.57
N GLN A 311 5.27 11.30 12.76
CA GLN A 311 4.07 10.48 12.68
C GLN A 311 4.39 9.00 12.88
N VAL A 312 3.39 8.27 13.37
CA VAL A 312 3.48 6.83 13.59
C VAL A 312 2.41 6.14 12.76
N HIS A 313 2.83 5.40 11.73
CA HIS A 313 1.94 4.63 10.87
C HIS A 313 1.80 3.21 11.43
N VAL A 314 0.61 2.87 11.92
CA VAL A 314 0.35 1.59 12.54
C VAL A 314 0.07 0.54 11.47
N ILE A 315 0.81 -0.56 11.51
CA ILE A 315 0.68 -1.70 10.62
C ILE A 315 0.59 -2.99 11.43
N ASP A 316 -0.27 -3.91 10.98
CA ASP A 316 -0.43 -5.23 11.57
C ASP A 316 -0.78 -6.24 10.49
N HIS A 317 -0.15 -7.42 10.49
CA HIS A 317 -0.36 -8.45 9.47
C HIS A 317 -0.23 -7.89 8.02
N TRP A 318 0.78 -7.04 7.78
CA TRP A 318 1.03 -6.32 6.51
C TRP A 318 -0.09 -5.36 6.05
N ARG A 319 -1.00 -5.02 6.95
CA ARG A 319 -2.14 -4.15 6.69
C ARG A 319 -2.01 -2.88 7.49
N TYR A 320 -2.14 -1.76 6.81
CA TYR A 320 -2.13 -0.45 7.43
C TYR A 320 -3.44 -0.20 8.18
N LEU A 321 -3.33 0.21 9.44
CA LEU A 321 -4.46 0.44 10.35
C LEU A 321 -4.77 1.93 10.51
N GLY A 322 -3.77 2.80 10.37
CA GLY A 322 -3.93 4.25 10.42
C GLY A 322 -2.66 4.97 10.88
N THR A 323 -2.74 6.29 11.00
CA THR A 323 -1.63 7.14 11.46
C THR A 323 -1.99 7.80 12.78
N LEU A 324 -1.05 7.74 13.72
CA LEU A 324 -1.04 8.51 14.95
C LEU A 324 -0.07 9.69 14.83
N ASP A 325 -0.46 10.83 15.37
CA ASP A 325 0.36 12.04 15.46
C ASP A 325 -0.03 12.87 16.70
N GLN A 326 0.62 14.01 16.92
CA GLN A 326 0.34 14.84 18.11
C GLN A 326 -1.13 15.24 18.25
N GLU A 327 -1.81 15.44 17.11
CA GLU A 327 -3.22 15.84 17.05
C GLU A 327 -4.16 14.61 17.11
N HIS A 328 -3.72 13.46 16.60
CA HIS A 328 -4.48 12.23 16.50
C HIS A 328 -3.82 11.11 17.31
N GLN A 329 -4.09 11.08 18.61
CA GLN A 329 -3.53 10.08 19.53
C GLN A 329 -4.26 8.74 19.53
N GLN A 330 -5.34 8.61 18.75
CA GLN A 330 -6.14 7.41 18.59
C GLN A 330 -6.31 7.09 17.11
N LEU A 331 -6.39 5.79 16.79
CA LEU A 331 -6.69 5.35 15.43
C LEU A 331 -8.15 5.69 15.09
N LEU A 332 -8.33 6.34 13.95
CA LEU A 332 -9.67 6.60 13.43
C LEU A 332 -10.36 5.29 13.06
N PRO A 333 -11.65 5.12 13.38
CA PRO A 333 -12.40 3.94 13.00
C PRO A 333 -12.49 3.85 11.48
N ARG A 334 -12.24 2.65 10.94
CA ARG A 334 -12.30 2.37 9.50
C ARG A 334 -13.40 1.34 9.22
N PRO A 335 -14.03 1.36 8.03
CA PRO A 335 -15.02 0.37 7.66
C PRO A 335 -14.48 -1.06 7.81
N ALA A 336 -15.25 -1.94 8.46
CA ALA A 336 -14.82 -3.33 8.68
C ALA A 336 -14.48 -4.06 7.36
N ALA A 337 -15.13 -3.72 6.26
CA ALA A 337 -14.84 -4.26 4.93
C ALA A 337 -13.43 -3.89 4.42
N SER A 338 -12.92 -2.71 4.78
CA SER A 338 -11.57 -2.26 4.44
C SER A 338 -10.49 -2.94 5.29
N LEU A 339 -10.86 -3.39 6.50
CA LEU A 339 -9.97 -4.07 7.42
C LEU A 339 -9.98 -5.61 7.26
N LYS A 340 -10.76 -6.17 6.33
CA LYS A 340 -10.79 -7.62 6.08
C LYS A 340 -9.66 -8.07 5.17
N GLY A 341 -8.91 -9.06 5.62
CA GLY A 341 -7.90 -9.78 4.82
C GLY A 341 -6.50 -9.13 4.81
N PHE A 342 -5.64 -9.71 3.98
CA PHE A 342 -4.33 -9.17 3.60
C PHE A 342 -4.49 -8.05 2.58
N ASP A 343 -3.81 -6.93 2.85
CA ASP A 343 -3.78 -5.77 1.98
C ASP A 343 -2.52 -5.78 1.11
N LEU A 344 -2.66 -6.27 -0.13
CA LEU A 344 -1.56 -6.38 -1.09
C LEU A 344 -0.87 -5.04 -1.38
N ALA A 345 -1.63 -3.95 -1.42
CA ALA A 345 -1.05 -2.65 -1.72
C ALA A 345 -0.23 -2.12 -0.54
N SER A 346 -0.75 -2.25 0.70
CA SER A 346 0.04 -1.96 1.91
C SER A 346 1.31 -2.82 1.98
N TYR A 347 1.21 -4.13 1.69
CA TYR A 347 2.37 -5.01 1.62
C TYR A 347 3.42 -4.50 0.62
N LYS A 348 3.01 -4.19 -0.62
CA LYS A 348 3.93 -3.69 -1.66
C LYS A 348 4.61 -2.37 -1.27
N LEU A 349 3.88 -1.48 -0.57
CA LEU A 349 4.44 -0.22 -0.10
C LEU A 349 5.51 -0.41 0.99
N VAL A 350 5.33 -1.42 1.85
CA VAL A 350 6.18 -1.60 3.05
C VAL A 350 7.29 -2.63 2.84
N ILE A 351 7.09 -3.65 2.01
CA ILE A 351 8.01 -4.80 1.92
C ILE A 351 9.42 -4.40 1.44
N LYS A 352 9.53 -3.54 0.43
CA LYS A 352 10.82 -3.08 -0.12
C LYS A 352 11.63 -2.29 0.92
N PRO A 353 11.11 -1.21 1.54
CA PRO A 353 11.85 -0.50 2.57
C PRO A 353 12.08 -1.34 3.83
N PHE A 354 11.19 -2.28 4.15
CA PHE A 354 11.38 -3.25 5.23
C PHE A 354 12.61 -4.14 4.98
N LEU A 355 12.69 -4.76 3.80
CA LEU A 355 13.80 -5.61 3.38
C LEU A 355 15.14 -4.87 3.36
N LEU A 356 15.14 -3.59 3.00
CA LEU A 356 16.31 -2.72 3.00
C LEU A 356 16.70 -2.21 4.40
N GLY A 357 15.91 -2.49 5.44
CA GLY A 357 16.15 -1.97 6.79
C GLY A 357 16.01 -0.45 6.90
N GLN A 358 15.21 0.16 6.02
CA GLN A 358 15.01 1.62 5.95
C GLN A 358 13.86 2.11 6.84
N LEU A 359 13.10 1.19 7.46
CA LEU A 359 11.98 1.53 8.34
C LEU A 359 12.42 1.61 9.80
N ASP A 360 12.12 2.72 10.49
CA ASP A 360 12.15 2.76 11.96
C ASP A 360 10.86 2.11 12.50
N LEU A 361 10.95 0.82 12.83
CA LEU A 361 9.85 0.04 13.37
C LEU A 361 9.91 -0.02 14.90
N ARG A 362 8.79 0.32 15.56
CA ARG A 362 8.65 0.23 17.02
C ARG A 362 7.42 -0.59 17.40
N PRO A 363 7.52 -1.48 18.40
CA PRO A 363 6.35 -2.16 18.91
C PRO A 363 5.43 -1.14 19.58
N LEU A 364 4.12 -1.38 19.51
CA LEU A 364 3.10 -0.55 20.16
C LEU A 364 2.42 -1.33 21.30
N PRO A 365 3.13 -1.62 22.41
CA PRO A 365 2.55 -2.31 23.55
C PRO A 365 1.47 -1.41 24.18
N GLY A 366 0.20 -1.80 24.06
CA GLY A 366 -0.94 -1.05 24.59
C GLY A 366 -2.00 -0.66 23.56
N LEU A 367 -1.72 -0.79 22.25
CA LEU A 367 -2.77 -0.65 21.24
C LEU A 367 -3.64 -1.92 21.24
N THR A 368 -4.71 -1.91 22.03
CA THR A 368 -5.75 -2.94 21.93
C THR A 368 -6.52 -2.73 20.62
N LEU A 369 -6.20 -3.53 19.61
CA LEU A 369 -6.99 -3.56 18.39
C LEU A 369 -8.42 -4.00 18.74
N PRO A 370 -9.47 -3.36 18.17
CA PRO A 370 -10.83 -3.80 18.39
C PRO A 370 -10.92 -5.28 18.02
N SER A 371 -11.28 -6.09 19.01
CA SER A 371 -11.39 -7.54 18.89
C SER A 371 -12.30 -7.89 17.72
N LYS A 372 -11.80 -8.80 16.86
CA LYS A 372 -12.45 -9.41 15.69
C LYS A 372 -13.98 -9.47 15.83
N VAL A 373 -14.68 -8.91 14.84
CA VAL A 373 -16.03 -9.35 14.45
C VAL A 373 -15.91 -10.08 13.12
#